data_AF-A0A2Z5U7L0-F1
#
_entry.id   AF-A0A2Z5U7L0-F1
#
_cell.length_a   1.000
_cell.length_b   1.000
_cell.length_c   1.000
_cell.angle_alpha   90.00
_cell.angle_beta   90.00
_cell.angle_gamma   90.00
#
_symmetry.space_group_name_H-M   'P 1'
#
loop_
_entity.id
_entity.type
_entity.pdbx_description
1 polymer ?
#
loop_
_entity_poly.entity_id
_entity_poly.type
_entity_poly.pdbx_seq_one_letter_code
_entity_poly.pdbx_strand_id
1 'polypeptide(L)'
;LYDLGSTHGTFLNKEKLKHKHYTRVRVGHQIKFGSSTRTYILLGPDYDCEGESELTVTEIKRRAEQMKIERDRMIQEAKEQRERERLEEEKRKEEQGIDWGMGEDADEASDLADNPYAVTTNEELYLDDPKKTLRGYFEREGHELNYDCEERGVGQFIC
;
A
#
# COMPACT_ATOMS: atom_id res chain seq x y z
N LEU A 1 -1.53 3.04 -26.24
CA LEU A 1 -0.10 2.80 -25.99
C LEU A 1 0.04 1.98 -24.70
N TYR A 2 0.89 0.96 -24.72
CA TYR A 2 1.08 0.06 -23.58
C TYR A 2 2.58 -0.17 -23.39
N ASP A 3 3.11 0.23 -22.24
CA ASP A 3 4.51 -0.01 -21.91
C ASP A 3 4.67 -1.39 -21.28
N LEU A 4 5.56 -2.23 -21.82
CA LEU A 4 5.79 -3.60 -21.36
C LEU A 4 6.64 -3.70 -20.10
N GLY A 5 7.03 -2.57 -19.50
CA GLY A 5 7.92 -2.53 -18.33
C GLY A 5 9.33 -2.09 -18.70
N SER A 6 9.45 -1.11 -19.59
CA SER A 6 10.74 -0.55 -19.99
C SER A 6 11.46 0.09 -18.78
N THR A 7 12.78 -0.13 -18.66
CA THR A 7 13.60 0.36 -17.54
C THR A 7 13.53 1.88 -17.38
N HIS A 8 13.64 2.61 -18.49
CA HIS A 8 13.59 4.07 -18.51
C HIS A 8 12.16 4.63 -18.66
N GLY A 9 11.18 3.77 -18.93
CA GLY A 9 9.78 4.13 -19.15
C GLY A 9 9.49 4.72 -20.53
N THR A 10 8.21 4.81 -20.84
CA THR A 10 7.68 5.56 -21.99
C THR A 10 7.02 6.85 -21.52
N PHE A 11 7.18 7.92 -22.28
CA PHE A 11 6.63 9.24 -21.96
C PHE A 11 5.61 9.66 -23.02
N LEU A 12 4.49 10.22 -22.56
CA LEU A 12 3.44 10.82 -23.37
C LEU A 12 3.26 12.27 -22.91
N ASN A 13 3.37 13.25 -23.82
CA ASN A 13 3.30 14.68 -23.51
C ASN A 13 4.22 15.11 -22.33
N LYS A 14 5.43 14.53 -22.28
CA LYS A 14 6.45 14.72 -21.22
C LYS A 14 6.10 14.09 -19.85
N GLU A 15 4.96 13.41 -19.73
CA GLU A 15 4.61 12.66 -18.54
C GLU A 15 4.97 11.17 -18.69
N LYS A 16 5.53 10.56 -17.64
CA LYS A 16 5.92 9.15 -17.66
C LYS A 16 4.67 8.28 -17.52
N LEU A 17 4.48 7.34 -18.45
CA LEU A 17 3.39 6.38 -18.41
C LEU A 17 3.60 5.32 -17.33
N LYS A 18 2.49 4.81 -16.79
CA LYS A 18 2.49 3.62 -15.95
C LYS A 18 2.79 2.39 -16.82
N HIS A 19 3.67 1.51 -16.34
CA HIS A 19 3.95 0.25 -17.01
C HIS A 19 2.73 -0.68 -16.95
N LYS A 20 2.62 -1.58 -17.91
CA LYS A 20 1.57 -2.61 -18.00
C LYS A 20 0.15 -2.04 -17.90
N HIS A 21 -0.05 -0.83 -18.42
CA HIS A 21 -1.32 -0.13 -18.41
C HIS A 21 -1.62 0.44 -19.79
N TYR A 22 -2.87 0.29 -20.25
CA TYR A 22 -3.31 0.82 -21.53
C TYR A 22 -3.62 2.30 -21.40
N THR A 23 -2.78 3.14 -22.00
CA THR A 23 -3.02 4.58 -22.10
C THR A 23 -3.56 4.93 -23.48
N ARG A 24 -4.69 5.63 -23.56
CA ARG A 24 -5.21 6.16 -24.83
C ARG A 24 -4.23 7.23 -25.37
N VAL A 25 -3.95 7.18 -26.67
CA VAL A 25 -3.19 8.22 -27.39
C VAL A 25 -4.13 8.87 -28.39
N ARG A 26 -4.02 10.18 -28.55
CA ARG A 26 -4.82 10.99 -29.48
C ARG A 26 -3.92 11.70 -30.49
N VAL A 27 -4.52 12.18 -31.57
CA VAL A 27 -3.82 12.99 -32.57
C VAL A 27 -3.21 14.22 -31.90
N GLY A 28 -1.98 14.55 -32.26
CA GLY A 28 -1.19 15.64 -31.68
C GLY A 28 -0.34 15.23 -30.47
N HIS A 29 -0.57 14.06 -29.87
CA HIS A 29 0.24 13.60 -28.74
C HIS A 29 1.71 13.36 -29.10
N GLN A 30 2.59 13.77 -28.18
CA GLN A 30 4.03 13.58 -28.27
C GLN A 30 4.46 12.32 -27.50
N ILE A 31 5.07 11.34 -28.17
CA ILE A 31 5.56 10.10 -27.57
C ILE A 31 7.09 10.11 -27.57
N LYS A 32 7.69 9.70 -26.44
CA LYS A 32 9.13 9.52 -26.30
C LYS A 32 9.43 8.21 -25.55
N PHE A 33 10.37 7.42 -26.06
CA PHE A 33 10.76 6.15 -25.45
C PHE A 33 12.05 6.30 -24.68
N GLY A 34 12.01 6.10 -23.36
CA GLY A 34 13.15 6.15 -22.47
C GLY A 34 13.98 7.43 -22.63
N SER A 35 15.30 7.24 -22.69
CA SER A 35 16.30 8.30 -22.91
C SER A 35 16.57 8.60 -24.39
N SER A 36 15.75 8.11 -25.32
CA SER A 36 15.94 8.34 -26.75
C SER A 36 15.97 9.84 -27.08
N THR A 37 16.79 10.23 -28.06
CA THR A 37 16.79 11.60 -28.61
C THR A 37 15.61 11.85 -29.54
N ARG A 38 14.96 10.78 -30.03
CA ARG A 38 13.85 10.85 -30.96
C ARG A 38 12.54 11.14 -30.25
N THR A 39 11.73 11.97 -30.88
CA THR A 39 10.39 12.31 -30.42
C THR A 39 9.41 12.03 -31.55
N TYR A 40 8.32 11.36 -31.24
CA TYR A 40 7.28 10.99 -32.18
C TYR A 40 6.03 11.82 -31.92
N ILE A 41 5.35 12.25 -32.97
CA ILE A 41 4.07 12.97 -32.87
C ILE A 41 3.04 12.14 -33.64
N LEU A 42 1.91 11.83 -33.01
CA LEU A 42 0.84 11.12 -33.70
C LEU A 42 0.10 12.08 -34.62
N LEU A 43 0.13 11.80 -35.92
CA LEU A 43 -0.62 12.54 -36.94
C LEU A 43 -1.90 11.77 -37.30
N GLY A 44 -2.95 12.51 -37.60
CA GLY A 44 -4.25 11.95 -37.95
C GLY A 44 -5.27 13.06 -38.20
N PRO A 45 -6.54 12.70 -38.43
CA PRO A 45 -7.61 13.65 -38.69
C PRO A 45 -8.04 14.41 -37.44
N ASP A 46 -8.56 15.63 -37.64
CA ASP A 46 -8.85 16.58 -36.56
C ASP A 46 -9.87 16.11 -35.53
N TYR A 47 -10.78 15.20 -35.91
CA TYR A 47 -11.83 14.70 -35.01
C TYR A 47 -11.31 13.83 -33.85
N ASP A 48 -10.08 13.29 -33.94
CA ASP A 48 -9.45 12.50 -32.86
C ASP A 48 -8.42 13.32 -32.05
N CYS A 49 -8.32 14.63 -32.29
CA CYS A 49 -7.54 15.52 -31.44
C CYS A 49 -8.14 15.59 -30.02
N GLU A 50 -7.30 15.87 -29.01
CA GLU A 50 -7.82 16.24 -27.69
C GLU A 50 -8.43 17.65 -27.75
N GLY A 51 -9.55 17.83 -27.05
CA GLY A 51 -10.16 19.14 -26.93
C GLY A 51 -9.20 20.09 -26.21
N GLU A 52 -8.97 21.26 -26.80
CA GLU A 52 -8.21 22.31 -26.13
C GLU A 52 -8.99 22.80 -24.91
N SER A 53 -8.28 23.09 -23.82
CA SER A 53 -8.90 23.75 -22.68
C SER A 53 -9.28 25.18 -23.06
N GLU A 54 -10.54 25.55 -22.85
CA GLU A 54 -11.04 26.91 -23.08
C GLU A 54 -10.36 27.96 -22.19
N LEU A 55 -9.74 27.52 -21.09
CA LEU A 55 -8.99 28.40 -20.19
C LEU A 55 -7.66 28.81 -20.79
N THR A 56 -7.36 30.09 -20.66
CA THR A 56 -6.03 30.61 -20.98
C THR A 56 -4.98 30.08 -20.00
N VAL A 57 -3.71 30.04 -20.44
CA VAL A 57 -2.57 29.55 -19.64
C VAL A 57 -2.49 30.23 -18.26
N THR A 58 -2.86 31.51 -18.18
CA THR A 58 -2.91 32.29 -16.93
C THR A 58 -3.99 31.78 -15.97
N GLU A 59 -5.16 31.43 -16.48
CA GLU A 59 -6.28 30.90 -15.70
C GLU A 59 -5.99 29.48 -15.21
N ILE A 60 -5.39 28.63 -16.05
CA ILE A 60 -4.93 27.28 -15.66
C ILE A 60 -3.93 27.37 -14.52
N LYS A 61 -2.94 28.27 -14.62
CA LYS A 61 -1.93 28.49 -13.57
C LYS A 61 -2.56 28.94 -12.26
N ARG A 62 -3.46 29.93 -12.29
CA ARG A 62 -4.16 30.41 -11.10
C ARG A 62 -4.97 29.29 -10.44
N ARG A 63 -5.68 28.47 -11.22
CA ARG A 63 -6.45 27.35 -10.69
C ARG A 63 -5.57 26.27 -10.07
N ALA A 64 -4.41 25.97 -10.68
CA ALA A 64 -3.45 25.03 -10.13
C ALA A 64 -2.86 25.51 -8.79
N GLU A 65 -2.53 26.80 -8.68
CA GLU A 65 -2.07 27.41 -7.42
C GLU A 65 -3.13 27.33 -6.32
N GLN A 66 -4.39 27.64 -6.65
CA GLN A 66 -5.52 27.53 -5.71
C GLN A 66 -5.72 26.10 -5.22
N MET A 67 -5.74 25.10 -6.12
CA MET A 67 -5.85 23.69 -5.74
C MET A 67 -4.69 23.22 -4.88
N LYS A 68 -3.47 23.73 -5.12
CA LYS A 68 -2.31 23.41 -4.29
C LYS A 68 -2.47 23.95 -2.87
N ILE A 69 -2.87 25.21 -2.73
CA ILE A 69 -3.11 25.83 -1.42
C ILE A 69 -4.19 25.07 -0.65
N GLU A 70 -5.29 24.71 -1.30
CA GLU A 70 -6.38 23.96 -0.69
C GLU A 70 -5.91 22.57 -0.23
N ARG A 71 -5.15 21.85 -1.06
CA ARG A 71 -4.58 20.56 -0.71
C ARG A 71 -3.62 20.67 0.48
N ASP A 72 -2.74 21.66 0.47
CA ASP A 72 -1.78 21.87 1.56
C ASP A 72 -2.51 22.17 2.88
N ARG A 73 -3.60 22.95 2.82
CA ARG A 73 -4.47 23.21 3.97
C ARG A 73 -5.13 21.94 4.49
N MET A 74 -5.72 21.11 3.64
CA MET A 74 -6.31 19.83 4.06
C MET A 74 -5.28 18.90 4.71
N ILE A 75 -4.05 18.87 4.18
CA ILE A 75 -2.96 18.06 4.76
C ILE A 75 -2.56 18.59 6.15
N GLN A 76 -2.51 19.91 6.34
CA GLN A 76 -2.23 20.51 7.64
C GLN A 76 -3.34 20.19 8.65
N GLU A 77 -4.61 20.38 8.28
CA GLU A 77 -5.76 20.08 9.15
C GLU A 77 -5.79 18.59 9.55
N ALA A 78 -5.52 17.67 8.62
CA ALA A 78 -5.44 16.25 8.92
C ALA A 78 -4.26 15.88 9.85
N LYS A 79 -3.14 16.61 9.78
CA LYS A 79 -2.01 16.42 10.71
C LYS A 79 -2.36 16.91 12.12
N GLU A 80 -2.96 18.09 12.22
CA GLU A 80 -3.39 18.65 13.50
C GLU A 80 -4.43 17.77 14.20
N GLN A 81 -5.38 17.20 13.45
CA GLN A 81 -6.35 16.25 14.00
C GLN A 81 -5.67 15.01 14.56
N ARG A 82 -4.75 14.39 13.81
CA ARG A 82 -3.99 13.22 14.28
C ARG A 82 -3.16 13.54 15.52
N GLU A 83 -2.58 14.74 15.60
CA GLU A 83 -1.80 15.14 16.78
C GLU A 83 -2.70 15.33 18.01
N ARG A 84 -3.89 15.90 17.84
CA ARG A 84 -4.88 16.01 18.93
C ARG A 84 -5.37 14.64 19.41
N GLU A 85 -5.69 13.73 18.48
CA GLU A 85 -6.10 12.36 18.83
C GLU A 85 -5.00 11.64 19.61
N ARG A 86 -3.73 11.77 19.19
CA ARG A 86 -2.59 11.20 19.91
C ARG A 86 -2.44 11.79 21.31
N LEU A 87 -2.59 13.11 21.47
CA LEU A 87 -2.49 13.77 22.77
C LEU A 87 -3.67 13.38 23.69
N GLU A 88 -4.88 13.24 23.15
CA GLU A 88 -6.04 12.75 23.89
C GLU A 88 -5.86 11.30 24.32
N GLU A 89 -5.29 10.44 23.47
CA GLU A 89 -4.97 9.07 23.81
C GLU A 89 -3.89 8.99 24.89
N GLU A 90 -2.84 9.81 24.80
CA GLU A 90 -1.79 9.93 25.83
C GLU A 90 -2.38 10.39 27.16
N LYS A 91 -3.23 11.42 27.17
CA LYS A 91 -3.94 11.86 28.38
C LYS A 91 -4.84 10.78 28.96
N ARG A 92 -5.58 10.05 28.11
CA ARG A 92 -6.43 8.94 28.56
C ARG A 92 -5.59 7.83 29.19
N LYS A 93 -4.40 7.53 28.65
CA LYS A 93 -3.44 6.59 29.25
C LYS A 93 -2.86 7.11 30.56
N GLU A 94 -2.54 8.40 30.66
CA GLU A 94 -2.09 9.03 31.92
C GLU A 94 -3.18 8.99 33.00
N GLU A 95 -4.44 9.26 32.64
CA GLU A 95 -5.60 9.20 33.55
C GLU A 95 -5.94 7.76 33.98
N GLN A 96 -5.76 6.77 33.10
CA GLN A 96 -5.93 5.35 33.42
C GLN A 96 -4.85 4.81 34.38
N GLY A 97 -3.70 5.48 34.48
CA GLY A 97 -2.61 5.10 35.38
C GLY A 97 -1.82 3.87 34.92
N ILE A 98 -0.74 3.54 35.64
CA ILE A 98 0.07 2.35 35.38
C ILE A 98 -0.65 1.15 35.99
N ASP A 99 -1.25 0.32 35.14
CA ASP A 99 -1.74 -0.97 35.57
C ASP A 99 -0.57 -1.93 35.77
N TRP A 100 -0.48 -2.55 36.95
CA TRP A 100 0.54 -3.57 37.27
C TRP A 100 0.20 -4.93 36.63
N GLY A 101 -0.27 -4.92 35.38
CA GLY A 101 -0.62 -6.12 34.62
C GLY A 101 -1.94 -6.78 35.04
N MET A 102 -2.89 -6.01 35.60
CA MET A 102 -4.26 -6.45 35.93
C MET A 102 -5.32 -5.69 35.12
N GLY A 103 -4.91 -5.08 34.00
CA GLY A 103 -5.76 -4.23 33.20
C GLY A 103 -6.70 -5.00 32.29
N GLU A 104 -7.73 -4.28 31.87
CA GLU A 104 -8.68 -4.71 30.85
C GLU A 104 -8.05 -4.59 29.44
N ASP A 105 -6.75 -4.93 29.31
CA ASP A 105 -6.00 -5.12 28.06
C ASP A 105 -5.78 -6.61 27.76
N ALA A 106 -6.28 -7.50 28.61
CA ALA A 106 -6.49 -8.89 28.27
C ALA A 106 -7.51 -8.95 27.12
N ASP A 107 -7.01 -9.15 25.89
CA ASP A 107 -7.83 -9.66 24.79
C ASP A 107 -8.64 -10.85 25.33
N GLU A 108 -9.96 -10.72 25.40
CA GLU A 108 -10.93 -11.77 25.75
C GLU A 108 -10.98 -12.85 24.65
N ALA A 109 -9.83 -13.17 24.05
CA ALA A 109 -9.60 -14.18 23.04
C ALA A 109 -8.63 -15.26 23.53
N SER A 110 -8.39 -15.35 24.84
CA SER A 110 -7.46 -16.31 25.43
C SER A 110 -8.07 -17.20 26.51
N ASP A 111 -9.21 -17.85 26.22
CA ASP A 111 -9.44 -19.18 26.83
C ASP A 111 -10.41 -20.11 26.09
N LEU A 112 -10.23 -20.27 24.77
CA LEU A 112 -10.83 -21.40 24.04
C LEU A 112 -9.94 -22.66 24.08
N ALA A 113 -8.80 -22.62 24.78
CA ALA A 113 -7.83 -23.70 24.84
C ALA A 113 -8.29 -24.87 25.73
N ASP A 114 -9.20 -24.65 26.68
CA ASP A 114 -9.68 -25.67 27.61
C ASP A 114 -10.93 -26.43 27.13
N ASN A 115 -11.47 -26.12 25.94
CA ASN A 115 -12.67 -26.79 25.44
C ASN A 115 -12.36 -27.81 24.31
N PRO A 116 -12.36 -29.13 24.60
CA PRO A 116 -12.09 -30.18 23.60
C PRO A 116 -13.16 -30.32 22.50
N TYR A 117 -14.25 -29.53 22.55
CA TYR A 117 -15.32 -29.51 21.53
C TYR A 117 -15.43 -28.19 20.78
N ALA A 118 -14.57 -27.20 21.04
CA ALA A 118 -14.55 -25.98 20.26
C ALA A 118 -13.99 -26.28 18.85
N VAL A 119 -14.87 -26.35 17.86
CA VAL A 119 -14.49 -26.53 16.46
C VAL A 119 -13.69 -25.30 16.02
N THR A 120 -12.36 -25.45 15.99
CA THR A 120 -11.43 -24.45 15.45
C THR A 120 -11.54 -24.41 13.94
N THR A 121 -12.57 -23.73 13.42
CA THR A 121 -12.78 -23.47 11.99
C THR A 121 -12.49 -22.01 11.62
N ASN A 122 -11.61 -21.33 12.37
CA ASN A 122 -11.15 -19.99 12.00
C ASN A 122 -9.81 -20.11 11.27
N GLU A 123 -9.89 -20.43 9.98
CA GLU A 123 -8.72 -20.51 9.10
C GLU A 123 -8.01 -19.16 8.90
N GLU A 124 -8.70 -18.05 9.21
CA GLU A 124 -8.14 -16.71 9.14
C GLU A 124 -7.07 -16.45 10.21
N LEU A 125 -7.11 -17.14 11.35
CA LEU A 125 -6.11 -17.01 12.43
C LEU A 125 -4.77 -17.69 12.11
N TYR A 126 -4.74 -18.54 11.06
CA TYR A 126 -3.55 -19.27 10.64
C TYR A 126 -2.57 -18.41 9.81
N LEU A 127 -3.03 -17.26 9.31
CA LEU A 127 -2.25 -16.37 8.47
C LEU A 127 -1.25 -15.50 9.24
N ASP A 128 -1.54 -15.20 10.51
CA ASP A 128 -0.71 -14.30 11.31
C ASP A 128 0.56 -14.96 11.86
N ASP A 129 0.52 -16.26 12.19
CA ASP A 129 1.70 -17.02 12.60
C ASP A 129 1.68 -18.47 12.09
N PRO A 130 2.27 -18.76 10.91
CA PRO A 130 2.23 -20.08 10.30
C PRO A 130 3.05 -21.12 11.09
N LYS A 131 4.06 -20.71 11.87
CA LYS A 131 4.90 -21.64 12.64
C LYS A 131 4.19 -22.14 13.89
N LYS A 132 3.49 -21.23 14.59
CA LYS A 132 2.69 -21.58 15.77
C LYS A 132 1.52 -22.48 15.39
N THR A 133 0.88 -22.17 14.26
CA THR A 133 -0.18 -23.00 13.68
C THR A 133 0.28 -24.42 13.38
N LEU A 134 1.43 -24.58 12.70
CA LEU A 134 1.97 -25.89 12.36
C LEU A 134 2.28 -26.72 13.61
N ARG A 135 2.87 -26.10 14.65
CA ARG A 135 3.16 -26.78 15.92
C ARG A 135 1.89 -27.30 16.59
N GLY A 136 0.86 -26.45 16.71
CA GLY A 136 -0.41 -26.83 17.34
C GLY A 136 -1.19 -27.91 16.59
N TYR A 137 -1.03 -28.01 15.26
CA TYR A 137 -1.60 -29.10 14.47
C TYR A 137 -0.95 -30.45 14.81
N PHE A 138 0.38 -30.52 14.83
CA PHE A 138 1.10 -31.76 15.13
C PHE A 138 0.84 -32.26 16.56
N GLU A 139 0.74 -31.35 17.54
CA GLU A 139 0.37 -31.69 18.92
C GLU A 139 -1.05 -32.26 19.02
N ARG A 140 -2.02 -31.72 18.28
CA ARG A 140 -3.42 -32.17 18.26
C ARG A 140 -3.57 -33.56 17.62
N GLU A 141 -2.88 -33.79 16.52
CA GLU A 141 -2.91 -35.07 15.80
C GLU A 141 -2.01 -36.14 16.47
N GLY A 142 -1.25 -35.76 17.50
CA GLY A 142 -0.35 -36.68 18.22
C GLY A 142 0.87 -37.10 17.39
N HIS A 143 1.33 -36.25 16.48
CA HIS A 143 2.50 -36.47 15.64
C HIS A 143 3.71 -35.68 16.14
N GLU A 144 4.90 -36.26 16.02
CA GLU A 144 6.16 -35.55 16.30
C GLU A 144 6.55 -34.63 15.14
N LEU A 145 6.79 -33.35 15.43
CA LEU A 145 7.25 -32.37 14.45
C LEU A 145 8.78 -32.31 14.41
N ASN A 146 9.37 -32.90 13.37
CA ASN A 146 10.81 -32.87 13.12
C ASN A 146 11.13 -31.84 12.03
N TYR A 147 12.06 -30.93 12.31
CA TYR A 147 12.56 -29.96 11.34
C TYR A 147 13.88 -30.47 10.75
N ASP A 148 13.88 -30.79 9.47
CA ASP A 148 15.11 -31.07 8.71
C ASP A 148 15.70 -29.73 8.26
N CYS A 149 16.70 -29.24 8.98
CA CYS A 149 17.39 -28.01 8.63
C CYS A 149 18.85 -28.28 8.27
N GLU A 150 19.29 -27.84 7.09
CA GLU A 150 20.66 -27.90 6.59
C GLU A 150 21.38 -26.55 6.76
N GLU A 151 22.64 -26.56 7.19
CA GLU A 151 23.43 -25.33 7.34
C GLU A 151 23.96 -24.85 5.99
N ARG A 152 23.48 -23.69 5.51
CA ARG A 152 23.93 -23.06 4.27
C ARG A 152 25.15 -22.14 4.49
N GLY A 153 25.35 -21.69 5.73
CA GLY A 153 26.45 -20.84 6.16
C GLY A 153 26.35 -20.49 7.65
N VAL A 154 27.36 -19.80 8.18
CA VAL A 154 27.43 -19.49 9.62
C VAL A 154 26.19 -18.69 10.06
N GLY A 155 25.31 -19.34 10.83
CA GLY A 155 24.06 -18.75 11.32
C GLY A 155 22.92 -18.67 10.31
N GLN A 156 23.03 -19.31 9.14
CA GLN A 156 21.97 -19.43 8.15
C GLN A 156 21.61 -20.90 7.90
N PHE A 157 20.40 -21.27 8.30
CA PHE A 157 19.85 -22.61 8.12
C PHE A 157 18.75 -22.57 7.06
N ILE A 158 18.73 -23.58 6.19
CA ILE A 158 17.62 -23.86 5.28
C ILE A 158 16.84 -25.01 5.88
N CYS A 159 15.56 -24.77 6.11
CA CYS A 159 14.51 -25.78 6.16
C CYS A 159 13.55 -25.39 5.01
#